data_AF-A0AAU9XKC5-F1
#
_entry.id   AF-A0AAU9XKC5-F1
#
_cell.length_a   1.000
_cell.length_b   1.000
_cell.length_c   1.000
_cell.angle_alpha   90.00
_cell.angle_beta   90.00
_cell.angle_gamma   90.00
#
_symmetry.space_group_name_H-M   'P 1'
#
loop_
_entity.id
_entity.type
_entity.pdbx_description
1 polymer ?
#
loop_
_entity_poly.entity_id
_entity_poly.type
_entity_poly.pdbx_seq_one_letter_code
_entity_poly.pdbx_strand_id
1 'polypeptide(L)'
;MNPGDNTEFKCEIWGSFSYLVESTVQLIVAEAQLINISLRGKYYIEGSPVTMACGASGRPLPDVVWIRNGVMESSGKKATFLKFENINRTDAGKYTC
;
A
#
# COMPACT_ATOMS: atom_id res chain seq x y z
N MET A 1 -18.94 -21.41 6.62
CA MET A 1 -18.10 -20.22 6.86
C MET A 1 -17.14 -20.10 5.68
N ASN A 2 -17.28 -19.05 4.88
CA ASN A 2 -16.43 -18.85 3.72
C ASN A 2 -15.10 -18.23 4.18
N PRO A 3 -13.93 -18.75 3.77
CA PRO A 3 -12.62 -18.22 4.15
C PRO A 3 -12.27 -16.84 3.57
N GLY A 4 -13.24 -16.03 3.14
CA GLY A 4 -13.02 -14.69 2.57
C GLY A 4 -13.64 -13.55 3.40
N ASP A 5 -14.44 -13.87 4.41
CA ASP A 5 -15.11 -12.85 5.21
C ASP A 5 -14.23 -12.43 6.37
N ASN A 6 -13.69 -11.21 6.31
CA ASN A 6 -13.08 -10.54 7.45
C ASN A 6 -14.13 -10.51 8.58
N THR A 7 -14.01 -11.46 9.51
CA THR A 7 -15.03 -11.72 10.54
C THR A 7 -14.48 -11.34 11.91
N GLU A 8 -15.29 -10.62 12.67
CA GLU A 8 -15.00 -10.30 14.06
C GLU A 8 -15.51 -11.43 14.95
N PHE A 9 -14.60 -11.99 15.73
CA PHE A 9 -14.93 -13.01 16.73
C PHE A 9 -15.02 -12.32 18.08
N LYS A 10 -16.16 -12.49 18.75
CA LYS A 10 -16.45 -11.93 20.06
C LYS A 10 -16.46 -13.05 21.10
N CYS A 11 -15.64 -12.91 22.13
CA CYS A 11 -15.63 -13.77 23.30
C CYS A 11 -16.35 -13.04 24.44
N GLU A 12 -17.37 -13.68 25.00
CA GLU A 12 -18.16 -13.15 26.10
C GLU A 12 -18.05 -14.10 27.30
N ILE A 13 -17.58 -13.58 28.44
CA ILE A 13 -17.47 -14.33 29.69
C ILE A 13 -18.57 -13.85 30.63
N TRP A 14 -19.34 -14.81 31.14
CA TRP A 14 -20.44 -14.58 32.07
C TRP A 14 -20.00 -14.93 33.49
N GLY A 15 -19.93 -13.93 34.37
CA GLY A 15 -19.66 -14.12 35.80
C GLY A 15 -20.93 -14.27 36.65
N SER A 16 -20.80 -14.79 37.87
CA SER A 16 -21.90 -15.03 38.81
C SER A 16 -22.61 -13.76 39.34
N PHE A 17 -22.17 -12.57 38.95
CA PHE A 17 -22.70 -11.26 39.41
C PHE A 17 -22.91 -10.25 38.27
N SER A 18 -23.56 -10.66 37.17
CA SER A 18 -23.92 -9.75 36.06
C SER A 18 -22.74 -9.07 35.35
N TYR A 19 -21.50 -9.42 35.67
CA TYR A 19 -20.32 -8.92 35.00
C TYR A 19 -20.16 -9.65 33.67
N LEU A 20 -20.36 -8.92 32.58
CA LEU A 20 -20.07 -9.34 31.23
C LEU A 20 -18.70 -8.80 30.84
N VAL A 21 -17.75 -9.70 30.57
CA VAL A 21 -16.44 -9.33 30.03
C VAL A 21 -16.42 -9.75 28.56
N GLU A 22 -16.14 -8.78 27.69
CA GLU A 22 -16.11 -9.00 26.25
C GLU A 22 -14.70 -8.76 25.72
N SER A 23 -14.26 -9.62 24.80
CA SER A 23 -13.02 -9.45 24.04
C SER A 23 -13.31 -9.72 22.57
N THR A 24 -12.92 -8.81 21.68
CA THR A 24 -13.06 -8.99 20.24
C THR A 24 -11.70 -9.22 19.57
N VAL A 25 -11.69 -10.06 18.54
CA VAL A 25 -10.54 -10.27 17.67
C VAL A 25 -10.98 -10.28 16.22
N GLN A 26 -10.22 -9.61 15.36
CA GLN A 26 -10.48 -9.59 13.92
C GLN A 26 -9.61 -10.62 13.23
N LEU A 27 -10.24 -11.57 12.54
CA LEU A 27 -9.54 -12.46 11.62
C LEU A 27 -9.46 -11.79 10.25
N ILE A 28 -8.25 -11.51 9.79
CA ILE A 28 -8.00 -10.96 8.45
C ILE A 28 -7.42 -12.08 7.60
N VAL A 29 -8.13 -12.44 6.53
CA VAL A 29 -7.60 -13.36 5.54
C VAL A 29 -6.77 -12.58 4.55
N ALA A 30 -5.47 -12.89 4.48
CA ALA A 30 -4.54 -12.18 3.63
C ALA A 30 -4.70 -12.58 2.16
N GLU A 31 -4.76 -11.60 1.28
CA GLU A 31 -4.77 -11.78 -0.17
C GLU A 31 -3.45 -11.26 -0.75
N ALA A 32 -2.89 -12.01 -1.71
CA ALA A 32 -1.62 -11.68 -2.33
C ALA A 32 -1.64 -10.26 -2.94
N GLN A 33 -0.50 -9.57 -2.82
CA GLN A 33 -0.36 -8.24 -3.38
C GLN A 33 -0.18 -8.32 -4.90
N LEU A 34 -1.00 -7.58 -5.66
CA LEU A 34 -0.82 -7.37 -7.09
C LEU A 34 -0.26 -5.97 -7.32
N ILE A 35 0.87 -5.88 -8.01
CA ILE A 35 1.56 -4.61 -8.32
C ILE A 35 1.14 -4.13 -9.71
N ASN A 36 0.71 -2.88 -9.79
CA ASN A 36 0.27 -2.21 -11.01
C ASN A 36 1.13 -0.95 -11.22
N ILE A 37 2.09 -1.02 -12.15
CA ILE A 37 2.97 0.11 -12.46
C ILE A 37 2.52 0.76 -13.76
N SER A 38 2.33 2.08 -13.76
CA SER A 38 2.07 2.87 -14.95
C SER A 38 3.24 3.85 -15.18
N LEU A 39 4.06 3.53 -16.18
CA LEU A 39 5.16 4.38 -16.66
C LEU A 39 4.76 5.00 -17.99
N ARG A 40 4.89 6.33 -18.12
CA ARG A 40 4.65 7.02 -19.41
C ARG A 40 5.72 6.74 -20.47
N GLY A 41 6.91 6.26 -20.08
CA GLY A 41 7.99 5.94 -21.02
C GLY A 41 9.30 5.61 -20.32
N LYS A 42 10.29 5.14 -21.09
CA LYS A 42 11.67 4.89 -20.61
C LYS A 42 12.56 6.13 -20.71
N TYR A 43 12.20 7.06 -21.58
CA TYR A 43 12.96 8.28 -21.88
C TYR A 43 12.04 9.49 -21.74
N TYR A 44 12.58 10.56 -21.18
CA TYR A 44 11.87 11.82 -20.96
C TYR A 44 12.69 12.98 -21.49
N ILE A 45 12.00 14.02 -21.94
CA ILE A 45 12.63 15.25 -22.42
C ILE A 45 13.02 16.09 -21.21
N GLU A 46 14.27 16.52 -21.13
CA GLU A 46 14.73 17.44 -20.09
C GLU A 46 13.89 18.72 -20.10
N GLY A 47 13.49 19.23 -18.93
CA GLY A 47 12.51 20.32 -18.88
C GLY A 47 11.07 19.86 -18.70
N SER A 48 10.74 18.61 -19.08
CA SER A 48 9.35 18.17 -19.13
C SER A 48 8.81 17.66 -17.79
N PRO A 49 7.51 17.84 -17.51
CA PRO A 49 6.87 17.27 -16.35
C PRO A 49 6.66 15.76 -16.53
N VAL A 50 7.02 14.98 -15.52
CA VAL A 50 6.90 13.53 -15.50
C VAL A 50 6.10 13.10 -14.29
N THR A 51 5.13 12.20 -14.51
CA THR A 51 4.40 11.54 -13.42
C THR A 51 4.39 10.04 -13.66
N MET A 52 4.89 9.29 -12.70
CA MET A 52 4.88 7.82 -12.66
C MET A 52 3.97 7.38 -11.51
N ALA A 53 3.12 6.39 -11.77
CA ALA A 53 2.20 5.86 -10.77
C ALA A 53 2.57 4.42 -10.43
N CYS A 54 2.58 4.11 -9.15
CA CYS A 54 2.67 2.75 -8.67
C CYS A 54 1.48 2.48 -7.76
N GLY A 55 0.69 1.47 -8.12
CA GLY A 55 -0.41 0.96 -7.32
C GLY A 55 -0.13 -0.45 -6.87
N ALA A 56 -0.67 -0.81 -5.72
CA ALA A 56 -0.76 -2.19 -5.29
C ALA A 56 -2.12 -2.47 -4.66
N SER A 57 -2.66 -3.66 -4.94
CA SER A 57 -3.86 -4.17 -4.29
C SER A 57 -3.51 -5.40 -3.50
N GLY A 58 -4.19 -5.64 -2.39
CA GLY A 58 -3.98 -6.80 -1.53
C GLY A 58 -4.77 -6.63 -0.23
N ARG A 59 -4.77 -7.68 0.59
CA ARG A 59 -5.35 -7.63 1.94
C ARG A 59 -4.31 -8.08 2.96
N PRO A 60 -4.05 -7.30 4.02
CA PRO A 60 -4.55 -5.94 4.26
C PRO A 60 -4.07 -4.95 3.18
N LEU A 61 -4.70 -3.78 3.11
CA LEU A 61 -4.40 -2.79 2.09
C LEU A 61 -2.91 -2.40 2.15
N PRO A 62 -2.14 -2.60 1.06
CA PRO A 62 -0.69 -2.43 1.12
C PRO A 62 -0.26 -0.97 1.18
N ASP A 63 0.87 -0.75 1.84
CA ASP A 63 1.67 0.46 1.69
C ASP A 63 2.51 0.37 0.43
N VAL A 64 2.62 1.49 -0.29
CA VAL A 64 3.34 1.59 -1.56
C VAL A 64 4.32 2.74 -1.48
N VAL A 65 5.56 2.50 -1.89
CA VAL A 65 6.64 3.48 -1.81
C VAL A 65 7.45 3.50 -3.10
N TRP A 66 7.91 4.68 -3.49
CA TRP A 66 8.95 4.84 -4.49
C TRP A 66 10.29 4.99 -3.80
N ILE A 67 11.28 4.22 -4.24
CA ILE A 67 12.62 4.21 -3.69
C ILE A 67 13.63 4.48 -4.80
N ARG A 68 14.58 5.38 -4.55
CA ARG A 68 15.75 5.62 -5.40
C ARG A 68 17.01 5.54 -4.56
N ASN A 69 17.98 4.72 -4.96
CA ASN A 69 19.25 4.57 -4.23
C ASN A 69 19.09 4.26 -2.72
N GLY A 70 18.05 3.51 -2.35
CA GLY A 70 17.74 3.19 -0.95
C GLY A 70 17.02 4.30 -0.18
N VAL A 71 16.74 5.45 -0.80
CA VAL A 71 16.01 6.57 -0.20
C VAL A 71 14.56 6.57 -0.69
N MET A 72 13.62 6.79 0.23
CA MET A 72 12.21 6.92 -0.09
C MET A 72 11.93 8.29 -0.72
N GLU A 73 11.38 8.28 -1.93
CA GLU A 73 11.02 9.47 -2.70
C GLU A 73 9.54 9.87 -2.46
N SER A 74 8.66 8.87 -2.35
CA SER A 74 7.25 9.09 -2.01
C SER A 74 6.60 7.84 -1.43
N SER A 75 5.49 8.03 -0.72
CA SER A 75 4.73 6.96 -0.07
C SER A 75 3.23 7.21 -0.12
N GLY A 76 2.45 6.13 -0.04
CA GLY A 76 1.00 6.19 0.01
C GLY A 76 0.35 4.85 0.33
N LYS A 77 -0.92 4.89 0.72
CA LYS A 77 -1.76 3.69 0.88
C LYS A 77 -2.34 3.30 -0.47
N LYS A 78 -2.25 2.02 -0.86
CA LYS A 78 -2.74 1.45 -2.13
C LYS A 78 -2.04 1.98 -3.39
N ALA A 79 -1.64 3.24 -3.44
CA ALA A 79 -0.90 3.81 -4.56
C ALA A 79 -0.08 5.02 -4.13
N THR A 80 0.98 5.29 -4.88
CA THR A 80 1.79 6.51 -4.77
C THR A 80 2.25 6.98 -6.15
N PHE A 81 2.59 8.26 -6.23
CA PHE A 81 3.07 8.90 -7.44
C PHE A 81 4.49 9.42 -7.22
N LEU A 82 5.31 9.30 -8.26
CA LEU A 82 6.60 9.97 -8.36
C LEU A 82 6.46 11.08 -9.40
N LYS A 83 6.65 12.32 -8.97
CA LYS A 83 6.38 13.53 -9.77
C LYS A 83 7.65 14.35 -9.92
N PHE A 84 7.92 14.75 -11.15
CA PHE A 84 8.93 15.74 -11.50
C PHE A 84 8.22 16.85 -12.25
N GLU A 85 8.33 18.10 -11.79
CA GLU A 85 7.80 19.26 -12.53
C GLU A 85 8.68 19.60 -13.73
N ASN A 86 10.00 19.44 -13.55
CA ASN A 86 11.01 19.68 -14.57
C ASN A 86 12.10 18.61 -14.40
N ILE A 87 12.04 17.56 -15.21
CA ILE A 87 12.99 16.45 -15.11
C ILE A 87 14.37 16.84 -15.68
N ASN A 88 15.42 16.46 -14.96
CA ASN A 88 16.81 16.72 -15.34
C ASN A 88 17.57 15.40 -15.60
N ARG A 89 18.66 15.47 -16.36
CA ARG A 89 19.65 14.38 -16.49
C ARG A 89 20.15 13.84 -15.15
N THR A 90 20.23 14.67 -14.10
CA THR A 90 20.59 14.23 -12.75
C THR A 90 19.52 13.36 -12.09
N ASP A 91 18.28 13.39 -12.58
CA ASP A 91 17.18 12.56 -12.08
C ASP A 91 17.18 11.15 -12.67
N ALA A 92 18.02 10.91 -13.69
CA ALA A 92 18.21 9.60 -14.28
C ALA A 92 18.68 8.58 -13.24
N GLY A 93 18.09 7.40 -13.26
CA GLY A 93 18.44 6.33 -12.34
C GLY A 93 17.42 5.20 -12.33
N LYS A 94 17.67 4.23 -11.46
CA LYS A 94 16.75 3.13 -11.20
C LYS A 94 15.87 3.49 -10.03
N TYR A 95 14.57 3.53 -10.28
CA TYR A 95 13.54 3.68 -9.26
C TYR A 95 12.87 2.33 -9.04
N THR A 96 12.55 2.03 -7.79
CA THR A 96 11.85 0.82 -7.40
C THR A 96 10.55 1.16 -6.71
N CYS A 97 9.51 0.51 -7.21
CA CYS A 97 8.27 0.20 -6.56
C CYS A 97 8.06 -1.31 -6.82
#